data_AF-A0A946RGB4-F1
#
_entry.id   AF-A0A946RGB4-F1
#
_cell.length_a   1.000
_cell.length_b   1.000
_cell.length_c   1.000
_cell.angle_alpha   90.00
_cell.angle_beta   90.00
_cell.angle_gamma   90.00
#
_symmetry.space_group_name_H-M   'P 1'
#
loop_
_entity.id
_entity.type
_entity.pdbx_description
1 polymer ?
#
loop_
_entity_poly.entity_id
_entity_poly.type
_entity_poly.pdbx_seq_one_letter_code
_entity_poly.pdbx_strand_id
1 'polypeptide(L)' 'MTDTLIKKDDEQGYIVAWKHKQNHNDLGKFDKEMSYGDATKECEKLIAENEEKTFWPEKSLESKEGFRFP' A
#
# COMPACT_ATOMS: atom_id res chain seq x y z
N MET A 1 2.20 -21.35 -20.31
CA MET A 1 1.22 -20.35 -19.81
C MET A 1 1.90 -19.68 -18.65
N THR A 2 2.57 -18.55 -18.90
CA THR A 2 3.31 -17.78 -17.90
C THR A 2 2.30 -17.26 -16.89
N ASP A 3 2.24 -17.92 -15.73
CA ASP A 3 1.48 -17.47 -14.56
C ASP A 3 2.10 -16.14 -14.13
N THR A 4 1.57 -15.07 -14.69
CA THR A 4 2.04 -13.72 -14.45
C THR A 4 1.73 -13.42 -12.99
N LEU A 5 2.78 -13.30 -12.17
CA LEU A 5 2.77 -12.66 -10.84
C LEU A 5 2.36 -11.17 -10.92
N ILE A 6 1.44 -10.82 -11.81
CA ILE A 6 0.74 -9.55 -11.80
C ILE A 6 -0.28 -9.72 -10.68
N LYS A 7 0.04 -9.15 -9.51
CA LYS A 7 -0.96 -8.85 -8.48
C LYS A 7 -2.17 -8.32 -9.23
N LYS A 8 -3.28 -9.07 -9.23
CA LYS A 8 -4.48 -8.66 -9.94
C LYS A 8 -4.83 -7.28 -9.40
N ASP A 9 -5.04 -6.29 -10.27
CA ASP A 9 -5.52 -4.97 -9.85
C ASP A 9 -6.77 -5.06 -8.95
N ASP A 10 -7.53 -6.15 -9.11
CA ASP A 10 -8.72 -6.53 -8.34
C ASP A 10 -8.42 -7.11 -6.94
N GLU A 11 -7.16 -7.37 -6.60
CA GLU A 11 -6.79 -7.88 -5.28
C GLU A 11 -7.05 -6.79 -4.24
N GLN A 12 -8.06 -7.01 -3.41
CA GLN A 12 -8.45 -6.15 -2.29
C GLN A 12 -7.54 -6.38 -1.07
N GLY A 13 -7.67 -5.49 -0.08
CA GLY A 13 -6.84 -5.53 1.13
C GLY A 13 -5.48 -4.85 0.94
N TYR A 14 -5.41 -3.84 0.07
CA TYR A 14 -4.28 -2.93 -0.02
C TYR A 14 -4.60 -1.60 0.63
N ILE A 15 -3.62 -1.03 1.29
CA ILE A 15 -3.65 0.28 1.92
C ILE A 15 -2.55 1.14 1.32
N VAL A 16 -2.70 2.46 1.37
CA VAL A 16 -1.65 3.37 0.95
C VAL A 16 -0.78 3.68 2.16
N ALA A 17 0.50 3.33 2.10
CA ALA A 17 1.49 3.77 3.08
C ALA A 17 2.26 4.96 2.52
N TRP A 18 2.77 5.81 3.41
CA TRP A 18 3.50 7.00 3.03
C TRP A 18 4.63 7.31 4.01
N LYS A 19 5.67 7.97 3.50
CA LYS A 19 6.80 8.41 4.30
C LYS A 19 7.41 9.67 3.74
N HIS A 20 7.80 10.56 4.63
CA HIS A 20 8.50 11.79 4.28
C HIS A 20 9.96 11.49 3.89
N LYS A 21 10.42 12.07 2.78
CA LYS A 21 11.77 11.86 2.25
C LYS A 21 12.84 12.46 3.16
N GLN A 22 12.56 13.62 3.76
CA GLN A 22 13.51 14.31 4.64
C GLN A 22 13.35 13.94 6.12
N ASN A 23 12.19 13.41 6.52
CA ASN A 23 11.91 13.11 7.92
C ASN A 23 11.54 11.63 8.07
N HIS A 24 12.53 10.82 8.40
CA HIS A 24 12.35 9.37 8.52
C HIS A 24 11.42 8.97 9.67
N ASN A 25 11.09 9.87 10.60
CA ASN A 25 10.10 9.66 11.65
C ASN A 25 8.67 9.98 11.21
N ASP A 26 8.50 10.71 10.10
CA ASP A 26 7.19 11.10 9.57
C ASP A 26 6.78 10.09 8.50
N LEU A 27 6.24 8.98 8.95
CA LEU A 27 5.66 7.94 8.11
C LEU A 27 4.30 7.57 8.66
N GLY A 28 3.38 7.25 7.77
CA GLY A 28 2.03 6.89 8.10
C GLY A 28 1.48 5.88 7.12
N LYS A 29 0.30 5.37 7.43
CA LYS A 29 -0.46 4.52 6.55
C LYS A 29 -1.92 4.95 6.60
N PHE A 30 -2.56 4.91 5.45
CA PHE A 30 -3.99 5.09 5.34
C PHE A 30 -4.64 3.77 5.71
N ASP A 31 -5.52 3.77 6.71
CA ASP A 31 -6.33 2.61 7.08
C ASP A 31 -7.47 2.34 6.08
N LYS A 32 -7.34 2.87 4.85
CA LYS A 32 -8.33 2.78 3.79
C LYS A 32 -7.99 1.59 2.93
N GLU A 33 -8.62 0.46 3.23
CA GLU A 33 -8.51 -0.72 2.39
C GLU A 33 -9.17 -0.49 1.02
N MET A 34 -8.40 -0.74 -0.02
CA MET A 34 -8.79 -0.62 -1.41
C MET A 34 -8.09 -1.71 -2.23
N SER A 35 -8.45 -1.79 -3.51
CA SER A 35 -7.79 -2.67 -4.47
C SER A 35 -6.36 -2.20 -4.74
N TYR A 36 -5.46 -3.12 -5.11
CA TYR A 36 -4.09 -2.76 -5.51
C TYR A 36 -4.05 -1.68 -6.59
N GLY A 37 -4.95 -1.77 -7.59
CA GLY A 37 -5.04 -0.77 -8.66
C GLY A 37 -5.49 0.61 -8.16
N ASP A 38 -6.41 0.65 -7.20
CA ASP A 38 -6.87 1.91 -6.59
C ASP A 38 -5.79 2.51 -5.69
N ALA A 39 -5.15 1.68 -4.85
CA ALA A 39 -4.04 2.10 -3.99
C ALA A 39 -2.88 2.67 -4.81
N THR A 40 -2.56 2.07 -5.95
CA THR A 40 -1.49 2.56 -6.84
C THR A 40 -1.85 3.94 -7.41
N LYS A 41 -3.06 4.11 -7.94
CA LYS A 41 -3.53 5.40 -8.46
C LYS A 41 -3.58 6.48 -7.37
N GLU A 42 -4.00 6.11 -6.17
CA GLU A 42 -4.05 7.02 -5.03
C GLU A 42 -2.63 7.41 -4.58
N CYS A 43 -1.68 6.46 -4.56
CA CYS A 43 -0.26 6.76 -4.34
C CYS A 43 0.28 7.76 -5.37
N GLU A 44 0.05 7.52 -6.67
CA GLU A 44 0.57 8.39 -7.74
C GLU A 44 0.06 9.83 -7.63
N LYS A 45 -1.23 10.00 -7.31
CA LYS A 45 -1.80 11.33 -7.03
C LYS A 45 -1.15 12.00 -5.82
N LEU A 46 -1.01 11.25 -4.73
CA LEU A 46 -0.43 11.78 -3.49
C LEU A 46 1.04 12.14 -3.65
N ILE A 47 1.81 11.37 -4.43
CA ILE A 47 3.21 11.68 -4.78
C ILE A 47 3.27 12.96 -5.64
N ALA A 48 2.35 13.13 -6.58
CA ALA A 48 2.29 14.33 -7.42
C ALA A 48 1.93 15.59 -6.62
N GLU A 49 1.05 15.48 -5.62
CA GLU A 49 0.70 16.60 -4.73
C GLU A 49 1.73 16.83 -3.61
N ASN A 50 2.43 15.77 -3.18
CA ASN A 50 3.39 15.80 -2.08
C ASN A 50 4.69 15.12 -2.53
N GLU A 51 5.45 15.77 -3.42
CA GLU A 51 6.72 15.26 -3.95
C GLU A 51 7.79 15.02 -2.86
N GLU A 52 7.63 15.66 -1.70
CA GLU A 52 8.42 15.50 -0.48
C GLU A 52 8.10 14.19 0.28
N LYS A 53 7.00 13.52 -0.07
CA LYS A 53 6.55 12.26 0.51
C LYS A 53 6.56 11.17 -0.55
N THR A 54 6.95 9.98 -0.14
CA THR A 54 6.92 8.77 -0.96
C THR A 54 5.71 7.96 -0.51
N PHE A 55 4.82 7.63 -1.43
CA PHE A 55 3.64 6.79 -1.18
C PHE A 55 3.83 5.43 -1.85
N TRP A 56 3.37 4.35 -1.23
CA TRP A 56 3.40 3.01 -1.81
C TRP A 56 2.18 2.19 -1.38
N PRO A 57 1.65 1.33 -2.26
CA PRO A 57 0.60 0.40 -1.89
C PRO A 57 1.20 -0.72 -1.04
N GLU A 58 0.74 -0.84 0.20
CA GLU A 58 1.09 -1.90 1.13
C GLU A 58 -0.10 -2.85 1.29
N LYS A 59 0.14 -4.15 1.45
CA LYS A 59 -0.96 -5.10 1.68
C LYS A 59 -1.37 -5.01 3.15
N SER A 60 -2.61 -4.63 3.42
CA SER A 60 -3.17 -4.64 4.77
C SER A 60 -3.13 -6.06 5.28
N LEU A 61 -2.23 -6.33 6.22
CA LEU A 61 -1.99 -7.65 6.79
C LEU A 61 -3.08 -8.05 7.79
N GLU A 62 -4.17 -7.27 7.90
CA GLU A 62 -5.24 -7.52 8.85
C GLU A 62 -6.06 -8.78 8.53
N SER A 63 -5.91 -9.35 7.32
CA SER A 63 -6.42 -10.70 6.98
C SER A 63 -5.45 -11.85 7.30
N LYS A 64 -4.62 -11.74 8.34
CA LYS A 64 -4.01 -12.91 8.99
C LYS A 64 -4.22 -12.89 10.50
N GLU A 65 -5.49 -12.97 10.92
CA GLU A 65 -5.79 -13.80 12.07
C GLU A 65 -5.17 -15.19 11.86
N GLY A 66 -4.30 -15.62 12.79
CA GLY A 66 -4.04 -17.04 12.98
C GLY A 66 -2.61 -17.58 12.85
N PHE A 67 -1.54 -16.78 12.92
CA PHE A 67 -0.23 -17.37 13.26
C PHE A 67 0.00 -17.39 14.77
N ARG A 68 -0.75 -18.28 15.44
CA ARG A 68 -0.47 -18.70 16.82
C ARG A 68 0.70 -19.68 16.75
N PHE A 69 1.88 -19.25 17.18
CA PHE A 69 2.99 -20.17 17.42
C PHE A 69 2.59 -21.13 18.56
N PRO A 70 2.82 -22.46 18.43
CA PRO A 70 2.59 -23.42 19.51
C PRO A 70 3.57 -23.23 20.67
#